data_AF-D8PLH4-F1
#
_entry.id   AF-D8PLH4-F1
#
_cell.length_a   1.000
_cell.length_b   1.000
_cell.length_c   1.000
_cell.angle_alpha   90.00
_cell.angle_beta   90.00
_cell.angle_gamma   90.00
#
_symmetry.space_group_name_H-M   'P 1'
#
loop_
_entity.id
_entity.type
_entity.pdbx_description
1 polymer ?
#
loop_
_entity_poly.entity_id
_entity_poly.type
_entity_poly.pdbx_seq_one_letter_code
_entity_poly.pdbx_strand_id
1 'polypeptide(L)'
;MDEDRNMEIEIPQECEDYIDTMHLKYFLYPTPPLITNPALCAQLSAAALKRNLAAHAAVNPKIIAAGTKAEMMERLTGVLKVRELDVLVRELMTDPGSEMGSEGSVEV
;
A
#
# COMPACT_ATOMS: atom_id res chain seq x y z
N MET A 1 22.95 11.64 35.95
CA MET A 1 22.24 10.39 35.61
C MET A 1 21.07 10.84 34.79
N ASP A 2 21.28 10.93 33.48
CA ASP A 2 20.23 11.24 32.52
C ASP A 2 19.57 9.91 32.21
N GLU A 3 18.42 9.68 32.85
CA GLU A 3 17.60 8.51 32.57
C GLU A 3 17.11 8.62 31.12
N ASP A 4 17.51 7.67 30.28
CA ASP A 4 16.97 7.45 28.94
C ASP A 4 15.44 7.42 29.02
N ARG A 5 14.81 8.55 28.69
CA ARG A 5 13.35 8.64 28.57
C ARG A 5 12.95 7.98 27.26
N ASN A 6 12.92 6.66 27.24
CA ASN A 6 12.23 5.92 26.19
C ASN A 6 10.74 6.21 26.32
N MET A 7 10.22 7.04 25.43
CA MET A 7 8.79 7.27 25.29
C MET A 7 8.26 6.28 24.25
N GLU A 8 7.55 5.25 24.70
CA GLU A 8 6.83 4.35 23.81
C GLU A 8 5.61 5.07 23.26
N ILE A 9 5.49 5.11 21.94
CA ILE A 9 4.33 5.65 21.24
C ILE A 9 3.51 4.45 20.78
N GLU A 10 2.31 4.30 21.34
CA GLU A 10 1.35 3.31 20.88
C GLU A 10 0.62 3.82 19.63
N ILE A 11 0.42 2.90 18.68
CA ILE A 11 -0.35 3.19 17.47
C ILE A 11 -1.85 3.12 17.83
N PRO A 12 -2.68 4.09 17.40
CA PRO A 12 -4.12 4.00 17.60
C PRO A 12 -4.73 2.77 16.93
N GLN A 13 -5.67 2.09 17.61
CA GLN A 13 -6.36 0.90 17.08
C GLN A 13 -6.96 1.10 15.68
N GLU A 14 -7.50 2.29 15.41
CA GLU A 14 -8.09 2.63 14.11
C GLU A 14 -7.09 2.52 12.94
N CYS A 15 -5.80 2.77 13.21
CA CYS A 15 -4.74 2.62 12.23
C CYS A 15 -4.46 1.14 11.94
N GLU A 16 -4.45 0.29 12.97
CA GLU A 16 -4.30 -1.16 12.81
C GLU A 16 -5.47 -1.74 12.01
N ASP A 17 -6.70 -1.41 12.41
CA ASP A 17 -7.93 -1.85 11.74
C ASP A 17 -7.95 -1.40 10.26
N TYR A 18 -7.43 -0.21 9.97
CA TYR A 18 -7.32 0.29 8.60
C TYR A 18 -6.38 -0.58 7.75
N ILE A 19 -5.22 -0.93 8.27
CA ILE A 19 -4.22 -1.74 7.56
C ILE A 19 -4.71 -3.17 7.39
N ASP A 20 -5.33 -3.74 8.42
CA ASP A 20 -5.91 -5.08 8.37
C ASP A 20 -7.01 -5.20 7.32
N THR A 21 -7.79 -4.13 7.10
CA THR A 21 -8.87 -4.11 6.10
C THR A 21 -8.43 -3.63 4.72
N MET A 22 -7.15 -3.32 4.52
CA MET A 22 -6.63 -2.80 3.25
C MET A 22 -6.88 -3.75 2.06
N HIS A 23 -6.83 -5.06 2.32
CA HIS A 23 -7.11 -6.11 1.34
C HIS A 23 -8.55 -6.12 0.82
N LEU A 24 -9.47 -5.37 1.44
CA LEU A 24 -10.86 -5.18 1.00
C LEU A 24 -11.04 -3.91 0.16
N LYS A 25 -10.04 -3.03 0.11
CA LYS A 25 -10.15 -1.72 -0.55
C LYS A 25 -9.72 -1.77 -2.00
N TYR A 26 -8.69 -2.56 -2.31
CA TYR A 26 -8.13 -2.72 -3.65
C TYR A 26 -7.22 -3.95 -3.71
N PHE A 27 -6.92 -4.41 -4.93
CA PHE A 27 -5.98 -5.52 -5.15
C PHE A 27 -4.54 -5.17 -4.72
N LEU A 28 -4.05 -5.85 -3.68
CA LEU A 28 -2.79 -5.53 -2.99
C LEU A 28 -1.54 -5.99 -3.73
N TYR A 29 -1.58 -7.12 -4.43
CA TYR A 29 -0.42 -7.71 -5.07
C TYR A 29 -0.62 -7.88 -6.59
N PRO A 30 -0.69 -6.77 -7.35
CA PRO A 30 -0.78 -6.84 -8.81
C PRO A 30 0.47 -7.49 -9.40
N THR A 31 0.27 -8.50 -10.25
CA THR A 31 1.33 -9.09 -11.07
C THR A 31 1.23 -8.59 -12.51
N PRO A 32 2.32 -8.63 -13.31
CA PRO A 32 2.24 -8.32 -14.73
C PRO A 32 1.09 -9.08 -15.43
N PRO A 33 0.29 -8.44 -16.30
CA PRO A 33 0.48 -7.11 -16.90
C PRO A 33 -0.19 -5.95 -16.13
N LEU A 34 -0.57 -6.14 -14.86
CA LEU A 34 -1.13 -5.08 -14.03
C LEU A 34 -0.04 -4.12 -13.56
N ILE A 35 -0.37 -2.85 -13.37
CA ILE A 35 0.60 -1.83 -12.95
C ILE A 35 0.33 -1.42 -11.51
N THR A 36 1.38 -1.01 -10.82
CA THR A 36 1.31 -0.44 -9.47
C THR A 36 1.67 1.04 -9.43
N ASN A 37 2.45 1.52 -10.41
CA ASN A 37 2.94 2.90 -10.46
C ASN A 37 1.89 3.85 -11.08
N PRO A 38 1.36 4.84 -10.34
CA PRO A 38 0.38 5.79 -10.84
C PRO A 38 0.84 6.62 -12.06
N ALA A 39 2.14 6.88 -12.19
CA ALA A 39 2.69 7.68 -13.30
C ALA A 39 2.57 6.97 -14.66
N LEU A 40 2.37 5.64 -14.68
CA LEU A 40 2.22 4.87 -15.90
C LEU A 40 0.78 4.88 -16.45
N CYS A 41 -0.22 5.35 -15.68
CA CYS A 41 -1.62 5.35 -16.09
C CYS A 41 -1.88 6.09 -17.41
N ALA A 42 -1.18 7.20 -17.65
CA ALA A 42 -1.33 8.00 -18.87
C ALA A 42 -0.85 7.25 -20.14
N GLN A 43 0.07 6.30 -19.98
CA GLN A 43 0.67 5.53 -21.06
C GLN A 43 -0.16 4.30 -21.44
N LEU A 44 -1.14 3.93 -20.60
CA LEU A 44 -1.96 2.75 -20.82
C LEU A 44 -3.01 2.93 -21.92
N SER A 45 -3.31 1.83 -22.61
CA SER A 45 -4.48 1.73 -23.48
C SER A 45 -5.77 1.65 -22.65
N ALA A 46 -6.92 2.00 -23.24
CA ALA A 46 -8.21 1.88 -22.56
C ALA A 46 -8.50 0.44 -22.10
N ALA A 47 -8.08 -0.56 -22.87
CA ALA A 47 -8.21 -1.97 -22.50
C ALA A 47 -7.33 -2.33 -21.29
N ALA A 48 -6.11 -1.79 -21.20
CA ALA A 48 -5.22 -2.03 -20.07
C ALA A 48 -5.69 -1.32 -18.79
N LEU A 49 -6.23 -0.10 -18.90
CA LEU A 49 -6.89 0.60 -17.79
C LEU A 49 -8.08 -0.20 -17.25
N LYS A 50 -8.96 -0.66 -18.15
CA LYS A 50 -10.11 -1.50 -17.78
C LYS A 50 -9.68 -2.79 -17.09
N ARG A 51 -8.61 -3.46 -17.57
CA ARG A 51 -8.09 -4.69 -16.95
C ARG A 51 -7.55 -4.43 -15.54
N ASN A 52 -6.82 -3.34 -15.33
CA ASN A 52 -6.37 -2.93 -14.00
C ASN A 52 -7.53 -2.63 -13.06
N LEU A 53 -8.45 -1.76 -13.48
CA LEU A 53 -9.61 -1.42 -12.66
C LEU A 53 -10.48 -2.64 -12.36
N ALA A 54 -10.64 -3.57 -13.30
CA ALA A 54 -11.39 -4.81 -13.07
C ALA A 54 -10.74 -5.69 -12.00
N ALA A 55 -9.40 -5.77 -11.95
CA ALA A 55 -8.70 -6.48 -10.89
C ALA A 55 -8.95 -5.85 -9.52
N HIS A 56 -8.94 -4.52 -9.41
CA HIS A 56 -9.29 -3.84 -8.16
C HIS A 56 -10.79 -3.97 -7.83
N ALA A 57 -11.67 -3.94 -8.83
CA ALA A 57 -13.11 -4.09 -8.67
C ALA A 57 -13.53 -5.49 -8.18
N ALA A 58 -12.73 -6.52 -8.50
CA ALA A 58 -12.93 -7.87 -7.98
C ALA A 58 -12.78 -7.94 -6.45
N VAL A 59 -12.01 -7.02 -5.86
CA VAL A 59 -11.84 -6.88 -4.41
C VAL A 59 -12.87 -5.91 -3.83
N ASN A 60 -13.04 -4.75 -4.48
CA ASN A 60 -13.93 -3.69 -4.03
C ASN A 60 -14.93 -3.32 -5.13
N PRO A 61 -16.19 -3.82 -5.06
CA PRO A 61 -17.21 -3.58 -6.07
C PRO A 61 -17.58 -2.10 -6.27
N LYS A 62 -17.18 -1.20 -5.36
CA LYS A 62 -17.36 0.25 -5.52
C LYS A 62 -16.43 0.84 -6.58
N ILE A 63 -15.37 0.13 -6.98
CA ILE A 63 -14.46 0.56 -8.04
C ILE A 63 -15.09 0.24 -9.40
N ILE A 64 -15.39 1.28 -10.17
CA ILE A 64 -16.00 1.13 -11.49
C ILE A 64 -14.91 0.90 -12.54
N ALA A 65 -14.96 -0.23 -13.25
CA ALA A 65 -14.01 -0.57 -14.31
C ALA A 65 -14.41 -0.09 -15.72
N ALA A 66 -15.52 0.63 -15.84
CA ALA A 66 -16.04 1.16 -17.09
C ALA A 66 -15.97 2.70 -17.13
N GLY A 67 -16.16 3.26 -18.32
CA GLY A 67 -16.15 4.69 -18.60
C GLY A 67 -15.27 5.05 -19.80
N THR A 68 -15.08 6.34 -20.01
CA THR A 68 -14.11 6.87 -20.97
C THR A 68 -12.68 6.57 -20.53
N LYS A 69 -11.72 6.66 -21.47
CA LYS A 69 -10.30 6.48 -21.16
C LYS A 69 -9.84 7.45 -20.06
N ALA A 70 -10.28 8.71 -20.12
CA ALA A 70 -9.91 9.74 -19.15
C ALA A 70 -10.42 9.42 -17.73
N GLU A 71 -11.70 9.06 -17.61
CA GLU A 71 -12.30 8.67 -16.32
C GLU A 71 -11.64 7.42 -15.73
N MET A 72 -11.37 6.41 -16.56
CA MET A 72 -10.67 5.20 -16.09
C MET A 72 -9.23 5.50 -15.66
N MET A 73 -8.53 6.38 -16.37
CA MET A 73 -7.17 6.82 -16.03
C MET A 73 -7.15 7.57 -14.70
N GLU A 74 -8.04 8.55 -14.52
CA GLU A 74 -8.17 9.31 -13.28
C GLU A 74 -8.46 8.38 -12.09
N ARG A 75 -9.44 7.48 -12.25
CA ARG A 75 -9.83 6.53 -11.21
C ARG A 75 -8.70 5.58 -10.84
N LEU A 76 -8.03 4.99 -11.83
CA LEU A 76 -6.91 4.09 -11.57
C LEU A 76 -5.75 4.83 -10.88
N THR A 77 -5.45 6.05 -11.32
CA THR A 77 -4.43 6.90 -10.70
C THR A 77 -4.75 7.16 -9.22
N GLY A 78 -6.01 7.46 -8.89
CA GLY A 78 -6.45 7.63 -7.51
C GLY A 78 -6.25 6.37 -6.67
N VAL A 79 -6.70 5.21 -7.18
CA VAL A 79 -6.54 3.91 -6.48
C VAL A 79 -5.06 3.60 -6.23
N LEU A 80 -4.20 3.75 -7.24
CA LEU A 80 -2.78 3.43 -7.12
C LEU A 80 -2.04 4.38 -6.17
N LYS A 81 -2.39 5.67 -6.13
CA LYS A 81 -1.80 6.64 -5.19
C LYS A 81 -2.15 6.32 -3.74
N VAL A 82 -3.43 6.03 -3.46
CA VAL A 82 -3.86 5.64 -2.11
C VAL A 82 -3.15 4.35 -1.70
N ARG A 83 -3.14 3.35 -2.60
CA ARG A 83 -2.43 2.09 -2.37
C ARG A 83 -0.94 2.28 -2.08
N GLU A 84 -0.25 3.13 -2.84
CA GLU A 84 1.18 3.39 -2.64
C GLU A 84 1.47 3.92 -1.23
N LEU A 85 0.66 4.87 -0.76
CA LEU A 85 0.78 5.43 0.58
C LEU A 85 0.42 4.41 1.66
N ASP A 86 -0.66 3.66 1.50
CA ASP A 86 -1.08 2.68 2.49
C ASP A 86 -0.06 1.52 2.62
N VAL A 87 0.56 1.10 1.51
CA VAL A 87 1.65 0.11 1.55
C VAL A 87 2.85 0.65 2.32
N LEU A 88 3.22 1.91 2.11
CA LEU A 88 4.31 2.55 2.87
C LEU A 88 3.99 2.60 4.38
N VAL A 89 2.75 2.95 4.75
CA VAL A 89 2.32 2.96 6.15
C VAL A 89 2.36 1.54 6.73
N ARG A 90 1.86 0.54 6.00
CA ARG A 90 1.95 -0.86 6.43
C ARG A 90 3.39 -1.30 6.66
N GLU A 91 4.30 -0.97 5.74
CA GLU A 91 5.73 -1.28 5.89
C GLU A 91 6.32 -0.62 7.13
N LEU A 92 5.99 0.65 7.39
CA LEU A 92 6.40 1.36 8.60
C LEU A 92 5.89 0.69 9.89
N MET A 93 4.65 0.20 9.88
CA MET A 93 4.04 -0.43 11.06
C MET A 93 4.49 -1.89 11.27
N THR A 94 4.94 -2.55 10.21
CA THR A 94 5.40 -3.94 10.25
C THR A 94 6.91 -4.04 10.42
N ASP A 95 7.66 -2.94 10.37
CA ASP A 95 9.09 -2.90 10.70
C ASP A 95 9.23 -2.82 12.23
N PRO A 96 9.63 -3.89 12.94
CA PRO A 96 9.80 -3.86 14.39
C PRO A 96 11.07 -3.09 14.83
N GLY A 97 11.61 -2.22 13.97
CA GLY A 97 12.95 -1.69 14.08
C GLY A 97 13.95 -2.66 13.47
N SER A 98 14.73 -2.18 12.50
CA SER A 98 16.10 -2.66 12.26
C SER A 98 16.77 -2.96 13.61
N GLU A 99 17.12 -4.22 13.81
CA GLU A 99 17.59 -4.77 15.07
C GLU A 99 18.71 -3.92 15.69
N MET A 100 18.44 -3.34 16.86
CA MET A 100 19.47 -3.29 17.90
C MET A 100 19.82 -4.74 18.23
N GLY A 101 21.04 -5.18 17.88
CA GLY A 101 21.50 -6.53 18.23
C GLY A 101 22.80 -6.95 17.58
N SER A 102 23.93 -6.42 18.04
CA SER A 102 25.19 -7.18 18.01
C SER A 102 25.88 -7.03 19.36
N GLU A 103 25.22 -7.53 20.41
CA GLU A 103 25.95 -8.12 21.53
C GLU A 103 26.13 -9.61 21.24
N GLY A 104 27.37 -9.97 20.89
CA GLY A 104 27.84 -11.33 20.76
C GLY A 104 29.31 -11.36 21.16
N SER A 105 29.55 -11.68 22.42
CA SER A 105 30.87 -11.89 23.03
C SER A 105 31.72 -12.91 22.27
N VAL A 106 33.03 -12.69 22.20
CA VAL A 106 34.02 -13.78 22.25
C VAL A 106 35.18 -13.32 23.14
N GLU A 107 35.26 -13.94 24.32
CA GLU A 107 36.46 -14.04 25.14
C GLU A 107 37.59 -14.70 24.35
N VAL A 108 38.80 -14.10 24.37
CA VAL A 108 40.11 -14.79 24.59
C VAL A 108 41.17 -13.77 25.00
#